data_AF-A0A8D0BFG5-F1
#
_entry.id   AF-A0A8D0BFG5-F1
#
_cell.length_a   1.000
_cell.length_b   1.000
_cell.length_c   1.000
_cell.angle_alpha   90.00
_cell.angle_beta   90.00
_cell.angle_gamma   90.00
#
_symmetry.space_group_name_H-M   'P 1'
#
loop_
_entity.id
_entity.type
_entity.pdbx_description
1 polymer ?
#
loop_
_entity_poly.entity_id
_entity_poly.type
_entity_poly.pdbx_seq_one_letter_code
_entity_poly.pdbx_strand_id
1 'polypeptide(L)'
;MALGVLTQQLGTWQRPVAYLSKTMDNVSKGWPGCLRSIAAASLLVTEAQKLTFGQTMYVTTPGNCRIFLRSHITSCCLEAA
;
A
#
# COMPACT_ATOMS: atom_id res chain seq x y z
N MET A 1 6.24 4.67 -10.98
CA MET A 1 4.94 5.20 -10.53
C MET A 1 4.38 4.18 -9.57
N ALA A 2 3.74 4.62 -8.49
CA ALA A 2 3.12 3.74 -7.51
C ALA A 2 1.61 3.88 -7.66
N LEU A 3 0.93 2.76 -7.86
CA LEU A 3 -0.51 2.68 -7.93
C LEU A 3 -0.98 1.70 -6.86
N GLY A 4 -2.13 1.95 -6.26
CA GLY A 4 -2.73 0.97 -5.38
C GLY A 4 -4.17 1.27 -5.01
N VAL A 5 -4.83 0.29 -4.43
CA VAL A 5 -6.21 0.39 -3.97
C VAL A 5 -6.25 0.07 -2.49
N LEU A 6 -6.79 1.00 -1.72
CA LEU A 6 -7.12 0.79 -0.33
C LEU A 6 -8.51 0.17 -0.25
N THR A 7 -8.60 -1.04 0.29
CA THR A 7 -9.84 -1.76 0.52
C THR A 7 -10.06 -1.99 2.01
N GLN A 8 -11.32 -2.05 2.44
CA GLN A 8 -11.70 -2.35 3.81
C GLN A 8 -12.60 -3.58 3.83
N GLN A 9 -12.35 -4.47 4.78
CA GLN A 9 -13.14 -5.69 4.94
C GLN A 9 -14.52 -5.35 5.52
N LEU A 10 -15.57 -5.58 4.74
CA LEU A 10 -16.96 -5.45 5.14
C LEU A 10 -17.62 -6.83 5.10
N GLY A 11 -17.59 -7.53 6.23
CA GLY A 11 -18.00 -8.94 6.31
C GLY A 11 -17.04 -9.85 5.54
N THR A 12 -17.53 -10.57 4.54
CA THR A 12 -16.73 -11.42 3.63
C THR A 12 -16.25 -10.70 2.38
N TRP A 13 -16.63 -9.43 2.19
CA TRP A 13 -16.33 -8.66 0.98
C TRP A 13 -15.26 -7.58 1.24
N GLN A 14 -14.33 -7.40 0.31
CA GLN A 14 -13.36 -6.30 0.35
C GLN A 14 -13.93 -5.10 -0.41
N ARG A 15 -14.30 -4.02 0.31
CA ARG A 15 -14.85 -2.81 -0.29
C ARG A 15 -13.73 -1.81 -0.59
N PRO A 16 -13.54 -1.33 -1.83
CA PRO A 16 -12.58 -0.28 -2.10
C PRO A 16 -13.03 1.03 -1.44
N VAL A 17 -12.13 1.62 -0.65
CA VAL A 17 -12.32 2.87 0.08
C VAL A 17 -11.64 4.02 -0.65
N ALA A 18 -10.46 3.78 -1.22
CA ALA A 18 -9.72 4.79 -1.96
C ALA A 18 -8.82 4.17 -3.04
N TYR A 19 -8.63 4.90 -4.13
CA TYR A 19 -7.59 4.64 -5.12
C TYR A 19 -6.43 5.58 -4.84
N LEU A 20 -5.23 5.03 -4.75
CA LEU A 20 -4.01 5.75 -4.43
C LEU A 20 -3.08 5.73 -5.62
N SER A 21 -2.55 6.90 -5.97
CA SER A 21 -1.54 7.04 -7.00
C SER A 21 -0.50 8.04 -6.56
N LYS A 22 0.77 7.64 -6.55
CA LYS A 22 1.89 8.55 -6.30
C LYS A 22 3.01 8.37 -7.31
N THR A 23 3.55 9.49 -7.76
CA THR A 23 4.79 9.50 -8.52
C THR A 23 5.95 9.24 -7.57
N MET A 24 6.81 8.33 -7.99
CA MET A 24 8.03 7.99 -7.28
C MET A 24 9.10 9.03 -7.63
N ASP A 25 9.99 9.33 -6.69
CA ASP A 25 11.11 10.22 -6.93
C ASP A 25 12.05 9.66 -8.03
N ASN A 26 12.84 10.55 -8.65
CA ASN A 26 13.70 10.15 -9.76
C ASN A 26 14.79 9.16 -9.37
N VAL A 27 15.18 9.10 -8.09
CA VAL A 27 16.21 8.18 -7.58
C VAL A 27 15.63 6.77 -7.49
N SER A 28 14.45 6.63 -6.88
CA SER A 28 13.71 5.38 -6.76
C SER A 28 13.26 4.81 -8.11
N LYS A 29 13.08 5.65 -9.14
CA LYS A 29 12.86 5.17 -10.52
C LYS A 29 14.09 4.41 -11.04
N GLY A 30 15.30 4.78 -10.62
CA GLY A 30 16.54 4.10 -10.98
C GLY A 30 16.80 2.79 -10.22
N TRP A 31 16.01 2.45 -9.20
CA TRP A 31 16.24 1.26 -8.37
C TRP A 31 15.92 -0.06 -9.09
N PRO A 32 16.60 -1.17 -8.72
CA PRO A 32 16.28 -2.50 -9.23
C PRO A 32 14.87 -2.93 -8.78
N GLY A 33 14.21 -3.79 -9.58
CA GLY A 33 12.76 -4.05 -9.51
C GLY A 33 12.20 -4.30 -8.10
N CYS A 34 12.81 -5.17 -7.30
CA CYS A 34 12.33 -5.47 -5.94
C CYS A 34 12.39 -4.25 -5.00
N LEU A 35 13.47 -3.45 -5.07
CA LEU A 35 13.61 -2.23 -4.27
C LEU A 35 12.61 -1.17 -4.73
N ARG A 36 12.36 -1.09 -6.03
CA ARG A 36 11.35 -0.20 -6.61
C ARG A 36 9.94 -0.52 -6.10
N SER A 37 9.59 -1.80 -5.99
CA SER A 37 8.31 -2.24 -5.43
C SER A 37 8.17 -1.86 -3.95
N ILE A 38 9.25 -1.98 -3.17
CA ILE A 38 9.27 -1.57 -1.76
C ILE A 38 9.09 -0.05 -1.63
N ALA A 39 9.78 0.74 -2.45
CA ALA A 39 9.63 2.19 -2.49
C ALA A 39 8.22 2.62 -2.92
N ALA A 40 7.62 1.93 -3.90
CA ALA A 40 6.23 2.17 -4.29
C ALA A 40 5.25 1.86 -3.14
N ALA A 41 5.44 0.75 -2.43
CA ALA A 41 4.62 0.37 -1.29
C ALA A 41 4.71 1.37 -0.14
N SER A 42 5.91 1.85 0.23
CA SER A 42 6.08 2.82 1.31
C SER A 42 5.42 4.17 1.01
N LEU A 43 5.42 4.61 -0.25
CA LEU A 43 4.71 5.80 -0.69
C LEU A 43 3.19 5.62 -0.54
N LEU A 44 2.64 4.50 -1.00
CA LEU A 44 1.21 4.23 -0.90
C LEU A 44 0.75 4.07 0.55
N VAL A 45 1.58 3.44 1.40
CA VAL A 45 1.37 3.33 2.85
C VAL A 45 1.28 4.72 3.48
N THR A 46 2.18 5.63 3.13
CA THR A 46 2.16 6.98 3.72
C THR A 46 0.87 7.73 3.36
N GLU A 47 0.37 7.58 2.13
CA GLU A 47 -0.89 8.18 1.71
C GLU A 47 -2.10 7.50 2.34
N ALA A 48 -2.09 6.15 2.42
CA ALA A 48 -3.13 5.38 3.08
C ALA A 48 -3.21 5.71 4.57
N GLN A 49 -2.08 5.88 5.26
CA GLN A 49 -2.02 6.22 6.69
C GLN A 49 -2.66 7.58 6.99
N LYS A 50 -2.57 8.55 6.06
CA LYS A 50 -3.28 9.83 6.17
C LYS A 50 -4.80 9.65 6.09
N LEU A 51 -5.27 8.75 5.24
CA LEU A 51 -6.69 8.45 5.08
C LEU A 51 -7.25 7.58 6.22
N THR A 52 -6.44 6.66 6.73
CA THR A 52 -6.82 5.75 7.82
C THR A 52 -6.49 6.33 9.20
N PHE A 53 -6.04 7.58 9.29
CA PHE A 53 -5.69 8.26 10.55
C PHE A 53 -4.78 7.43 11.48
N GLY A 54 -3.82 6.71 10.90
CA GLY A 54 -2.90 5.85 11.66
C GLY A 54 -3.43 4.48 12.06
N GLN A 55 -4.59 4.05 11.54
CA GLN A 55 -5.08 2.69 11.71
C GLN A 55 -4.21 1.67 10.96
N THR A 56 -4.27 0.41 11.42
CA THR A 56 -3.58 -0.72 10.78
C THR A 56 -4.02 -0.94 9.36
N MET A 57 -3.06 -1.32 8.52
CA MET A 57 -3.36 -1.84 7.20
C MET A 57 -2.36 -2.93 6.81
N TYR A 58 -2.85 -3.89 6.04
CA TYR A 58 -2.09 -4.96 5.44
C TYR A 58 -1.75 -4.55 4.02
N VAL A 59 -0.48 -4.60 3.63
CA VAL A 59 -0.07 -4.30 2.26
C VAL A 59 0.12 -5.60 1.50
N THR A 60 -0.62 -5.74 0.40
CA THR A 60 -0.50 -6.84 -0.55
C THR A 60 0.15 -6.29 -1.82
N THR A 61 1.36 -6.73 -2.10
CA THR A 61 2.09 -6.37 -3.32
C THR A 61 2.04 -7.56 -4.29
N PRO A 62 1.71 -7.36 -5.58
CA PRO A 62 1.79 -8.39 -6.60
C PRO A 62 3.27 -8.68 -6.86
N GLY A 63 3.68 -9.92 -6.57
CA GLY A 63 5.06 -10.35 -6.56
C GLY A 63 5.63 -10.49 -5.14
N ASN A 64 6.61 -11.40 -4.99
CA ASN A 64 7.15 -11.99 -3.74
C ASN A 64 7.57 -11.06 -2.59
N CYS A 65 7.35 -9.75 -2.65
CA CYS A 65 7.60 -8.81 -1.56
C CYS A 65 6.35 -8.71 -0.66
N ARG A 66 6.19 -9.64 0.29
CA ARG A 66 5.24 -9.48 1.40
C ARG A 66 5.84 -8.52 2.43
N ILE A 67 5.38 -7.28 2.46
CA ILE A 67 5.85 -6.29 3.45
C ILE A 67 4.81 -6.25 4.58
N PHE A 68 5.17 -6.81 5.73
CA PHE A 68 4.31 -6.83 6.92
C PHE A 68 4.61 -5.60 7.78
N LEU A 69 3.77 -4.57 7.70
CA LEU A 69 3.81 -3.43 8.61
C LEU A 69 2.76 -3.66 9.71
N ARG A 70 3.23 -3.91 10.94
CA ARG A 70 2.37 -4.22 12.10
C ARG A 70 2.12 -2.94 12.91
N SER A 71 0.86 -2.51 13.00
CA SER A 71 0.34 -1.65 14.08
C SER A 71 -1.12 -2.04 14.36
N HIS A 72 -1.77 -1.55 15.41
CA HIS A 72 -2.91 -2.22 16.07
C HIS A 72 -4.33 -1.92 15.52
N ILE A 73 -5.04 -3.01 15.15
CA ILE A 73 -6.48 -3.19 14.81
C ILE A 73 -7.18 -2.14 13.94
N THR A 74 -7.34 -2.47 12.65
CA THR A 74 -8.58 -2.51 11.84
C THR A 74 -8.20 -3.12 10.48
N SER A 75 -9.00 -4.01 9.91
CA SER A 75 -8.60 -4.77 8.70
C SER A 75 -8.80 -3.92 7.44
N CYS A 76 -7.75 -3.22 7.01
CA CYS A 76 -7.68 -2.48 5.75
C CYS A 76 -6.57 -3.12 4.89
N CYS A 77 -6.88 -3.55 3.66
CA CYS A 77 -5.92 -4.14 2.73
C CYS A 77 -5.52 -3.09 1.69
N LEU A 78 -4.23 -2.90 1.46
CA LEU A 78 -3.68 -2.03 0.42
C LEU A 78 -3.08 -2.90 -0.67
N GLU A 79 -3.72 -3.00 -1.82
CA GLU A 79 -3.18 -3.67 -2.99
C GLU A 79 -2.36 -2.68 -3.81
N ALA A 80 -1.05 -2.85 -3.85
CA ALA A 80 -0.19 -2.08 -4.77
C ALA A 80 -0.24 -2.72 -6.17
N ALA A 81 -0.09 -1.95 -7.24
CA ALA A 81 -0.07 -2.41 -8.63
C ALA A 81 1.19 -1.93 -9.34
#